data_AF-A0A7C7E963-F1
#
_entry.id   AF-A0A7C7E963-F1
#
_cell.length_a   1.000
_cell.length_b   1.000
_cell.length_c   1.000
_cell.angle_alpha   90.00
_cell.angle_beta   90.00
_cell.angle_gamma   90.00
#
_symmetry.space_group_name_H-M   'P 1'
#
loop_
_entity.id
_entity.type
_entity.pdbx_description
1 polymer ?
#
loop_
_entity_poly.entity_id
_entity_poly.type
_entity_poly.pdbx_seq_one_letter_code
_entity_poly.pdbx_strand_id
1 'polypeptide(L)'
;MGTIEIERGMVKYITSDGEIYYVKQHFPPSIPPVTERTSQKLLVPERFFSYGPIEKIVSLLGLGRCNVVTVKLAHEMHLTFEEFEMLQEMVGPEFYFSRAAYQYTPDTLPHKDPETAMGYQIVLDILVRNWDDGDRNMYMVSGIPVWFDFGASLDPRCQNVYRFLLKLQDAAEAGRVSSIELYFKNYSRRREKILEAAIEVFESITQSEIRTIVQVSEDEFSGFFADYLVNNISQISEDVDIIRGAFLSQKTADKGRIFYEPILKQTFWRQIK
;
A
#
# COMPACT_ATOMS: atom_id res chain seq x y z
N MET A 1 -3.03 -28.01 14.33
CA MET A 1 -2.45 -28.22 12.99
C MET A 1 -3.37 -27.52 12.00
N GLY A 2 -2.80 -26.69 11.15
CA GLY A 2 -3.52 -26.04 10.07
C GLY A 2 -3.68 -26.97 8.87
N THR A 3 -4.38 -26.50 7.84
CA THR A 3 -4.54 -27.21 6.56
C THR A 3 -3.96 -26.34 5.45
N ILE A 4 -3.11 -26.91 4.60
CA ILE A 4 -2.55 -26.23 3.42
C ILE A 4 -3.34 -26.68 2.19
N GLU A 5 -3.84 -25.73 1.41
CA GLU A 5 -4.63 -25.99 0.20
C GLU A 5 -4.13 -25.14 -0.97
N ILE A 6 -4.42 -25.57 -2.21
CA ILE A 6 -4.20 -24.75 -3.41
C ILE A 6 -5.57 -24.39 -3.98
N GLU A 7 -5.85 -23.09 -4.12
CA GLU A 7 -7.01 -22.62 -4.86
C GLU A 7 -6.58 -21.67 -5.97
N ARG A 8 -6.96 -22.00 -7.21
CA ARG A 8 -6.72 -21.16 -8.41
C ARG A 8 -5.25 -20.73 -8.58
N GLY A 9 -4.32 -21.62 -8.21
CA GLY A 9 -2.88 -21.37 -8.28
C GLY A 9 -2.30 -20.57 -7.12
N MET A 10 -3.11 -20.21 -6.12
CA MET A 10 -2.63 -19.59 -4.88
C MET A 10 -2.64 -20.59 -3.72
N VAL A 11 -1.60 -20.55 -2.91
CA VAL A 11 -1.48 -21.38 -1.70
C VAL A 11 -2.25 -20.73 -0.56
N LYS A 12 -3.04 -21.53 0.16
CA LYS A 12 -3.82 -21.15 1.32
C LYS A 12 -3.34 -21.91 2.55
N TYR A 13 -3.32 -21.24 3.68
CA TYR A 13 -3.18 -21.84 4.99
C TYR A 13 -4.43 -21.57 5.82
N ILE A 14 -5.06 -22.63 6.31
CA ILE A 14 -6.26 -22.59 7.14
C ILE A 14 -5.83 -22.94 8.56
N THR A 15 -5.97 -22.00 9.49
CA THR A 15 -5.65 -22.21 10.91
C THR A 15 -6.68 -23.13 11.57
N SER A 16 -6.35 -23.67 12.75
CA SER A 16 -7.24 -24.58 13.48
C SER A 16 -8.56 -23.95 13.94
N ASP A 17 -8.60 -22.62 14.08
CA ASP A 17 -9.80 -21.83 14.39
C ASP A 17 -10.55 -21.34 13.13
N GLY A 18 -10.10 -21.75 11.94
CA GLY A 18 -10.80 -21.51 10.67
C GLY A 18 -10.46 -20.18 9.99
N GLU A 19 -9.45 -19.45 10.45
CA GLU A 19 -8.92 -18.30 9.71
C GLU A 19 -8.14 -18.78 8.48
N ILE A 20 -8.38 -18.15 7.34
CA ILE A 20 -7.77 -18.49 6.07
C ILE A 20 -6.81 -17.37 5.68
N TYR A 21 -5.59 -17.76 5.33
CA TYR A 21 -4.55 -16.87 4.85
C TYR A 21 -4.09 -17.31 3.46
N TYR A 22 -3.95 -16.36 2.55
CA TYR A 22 -3.18 -16.55 1.34
C TYR A 22 -1.70 -16.45 1.66
N VAL A 23 -0.92 -17.43 1.22
CA VAL A 23 0.52 -17.47 1.42
C VAL A 23 1.19 -16.84 0.20
N LYS A 24 1.86 -15.71 0.42
CA LYS A 24 2.52 -14.93 -0.62
C LYS A 24 4.03 -15.09 -0.50
N GLN A 25 4.71 -15.20 -1.65
CA GLN A 25 6.15 -15.26 -1.69
C GLN A 25 6.76 -13.91 -1.29
N HIS A 26 7.79 -13.97 -0.45
CA HIS A 26 8.55 -12.81 0.00
C HIS A 26 9.71 -12.52 -0.97
N PHE A 27 9.71 -11.31 -1.52
CA PHE A 27 10.72 -10.77 -2.43
C PHE A 27 11.29 -9.48 -1.84
N PRO A 28 12.47 -9.54 -1.20
CA PRO A 28 13.05 -8.38 -0.55
C PRO A 28 13.46 -7.33 -1.58
N PRO A 29 13.26 -6.04 -1.28
CA PRO A 29 13.70 -4.97 -2.15
C PRO A 29 15.23 -4.96 -2.20
N SER A 30 15.80 -4.81 -3.41
CA SER A 30 17.23 -4.55 -3.54
C SER A 30 17.54 -3.09 -3.21
N ILE A 31 17.46 -2.69 -1.95
CA ILE A 31 17.88 -1.35 -1.51
C ILE A 31 19.41 -1.39 -1.36
N PRO A 32 20.20 -0.60 -2.13
CA PRO A 32 21.63 -0.54 -1.88
C PRO A 32 21.86 -0.05 -0.44
N PRO A 33 22.79 -0.66 0.32
CA PRO A 33 23.05 -0.26 1.69
C PRO A 33 23.39 1.23 1.74
N VAL A 34 22.69 1.97 2.61
CA VAL A 34 23.06 3.35 2.92
C VAL A 34 24.30 3.29 3.80
N THR A 35 25.48 3.17 3.18
CA THR A 35 26.71 3.44 3.91
C THR A 35 26.72 4.92 4.26
N GLU A 36 26.49 5.23 5.53
CA GLU A 36 26.58 6.58 6.08
C GLU A 36 27.87 7.27 5.62
N ARG A 37 27.71 8.26 4.72
CA ARG A 37 28.52 9.50 4.57
C ARG A 37 28.47 10.13 3.18
N THR A 38 27.82 9.53 2.20
CA THR A 38 27.73 10.15 0.87
C THR A 38 26.29 10.47 0.51
N SER A 39 26.06 11.75 0.19
CA SER A 39 24.86 12.36 -0.39
C SER A 39 24.52 11.83 -1.79
N GLN A 40 24.87 10.58 -2.10
CA GLN A 40 24.60 9.96 -3.38
C GLN A 40 23.19 9.40 -3.35
N LYS A 41 22.33 10.02 -4.18
CA LYS A 41 20.97 9.60 -4.53
C LYS A 41 20.85 8.07 -4.51
N LEU A 42 20.00 7.57 -3.61
CA LEU A 42 19.57 6.17 -3.55
C LEU A 42 19.19 5.69 -4.96
N LEU A 43 19.98 4.77 -5.51
CA LEU A 43 19.72 4.09 -6.78
C LEU A 43 19.03 2.76 -6.45
N VAL A 44 17.71 2.78 -6.29
CA VAL A 44 16.91 1.56 -6.08
C VAL A 44 16.58 0.93 -7.45
N PRO A 45 16.95 -0.34 -7.71
CA PRO A 45 16.62 -1.05 -8.94
C PRO A 45 15.10 -1.20 -9.15
N GLU A 46 14.66 -1.22 -10.41
CA GLU A 46 13.26 -1.41 -10.79
C GLU A 46 12.82 -2.88 -10.75
N ARG A 47 13.00 -3.57 -9.63
CA ARG A 47 12.51 -4.94 -9.47
C ARG A 47 11.21 -4.97 -8.70
N PHE A 48 10.35 -5.92 -9.07
CA PHE A 48 9.05 -6.16 -8.46
C PHE A 48 9.20 -6.41 -6.96
N PHE A 49 8.36 -5.74 -6.16
CA PHE A 49 8.38 -5.82 -4.70
C PHE A 49 7.12 -6.59 -4.27
N SER A 50 7.28 -7.70 -3.58
CA SER A 50 6.21 -8.33 -2.79
C SER A 50 6.87 -8.72 -1.47
N TYR A 51 6.91 -7.78 -0.56
CA TYR A 51 7.79 -7.81 0.59
C TYR A 51 6.95 -7.82 1.86
N GLY A 52 6.96 -8.96 2.57
CA GLY A 52 6.08 -9.21 3.72
C GLY A 52 6.12 -8.12 4.80
N PRO A 53 7.30 -7.61 5.20
CA PRO A 53 7.41 -6.49 6.13
C PRO A 53 6.67 -5.23 5.67
N ILE A 54 6.70 -4.90 4.38
CA ILE A 54 6.00 -3.71 3.85
C ILE A 54 4.49 -3.90 3.90
N GLU A 55 3.99 -5.04 3.42
CA GLU A 55 2.56 -5.32 3.51
C GLU A 55 2.09 -5.35 4.97
N LYS A 56 2.93 -5.84 5.90
CA LYS A 56 2.66 -5.79 7.33
C LYS A 56 2.64 -4.37 7.88
N ILE A 57 3.59 -3.51 7.51
CA ILE A 57 3.57 -2.09 7.88
C ILE A 57 2.28 -1.43 7.40
N VAL A 58 1.90 -1.62 6.13
CA VAL A 58 0.69 -1.03 5.56
C VAL A 58 -0.57 -1.57 6.25
N SER A 59 -0.63 -2.88 6.48
CA SER A 59 -1.73 -3.53 7.22
C SER A 59 -1.88 -2.96 8.64
N LEU A 60 -0.78 -2.77 9.36
CA LEU A 60 -0.77 -2.20 10.71
C LEU A 60 -1.13 -0.70 10.72
N LEU A 61 -0.67 0.08 9.74
CA LEU A 61 -1.07 1.49 9.60
C LEU A 61 -2.58 1.62 9.34
N GLY A 62 -3.13 0.73 8.52
CA GLY A 62 -4.55 0.68 8.22
C GLY A 62 -5.41 0.05 9.32
N LEU A 63 -4.83 -0.68 10.27
CA LEU A 63 -5.58 -1.38 11.31
C LEU A 63 -6.44 -0.41 12.12
N GLY A 64 -7.76 -0.68 12.16
CA GLY A 64 -8.74 0.18 12.84
C GLY A 64 -9.04 1.51 12.12
N ARG A 65 -8.34 1.83 11.03
CA ARG A 65 -8.49 3.07 10.24
C ARG A 65 -9.03 2.82 8.84
N CYS A 66 -8.72 1.67 8.24
CA CYS A 66 -9.07 1.29 6.88
C CYS A 66 -9.57 -0.16 6.84
N ASN A 67 -10.34 -0.49 5.81
CA ASN A 67 -10.78 -1.86 5.56
C ASN A 67 -9.66 -2.65 4.88
N VAL A 68 -8.59 -2.92 5.61
CA VAL A 68 -7.43 -3.67 5.10
C VAL A 68 -7.35 -5.03 5.78
N VAL A 69 -6.83 -6.01 5.07
CA VAL A 69 -6.58 -7.32 5.67
C VAL A 69 -5.40 -7.30 6.63
N THR A 70 -5.45 -8.12 7.67
CA THR A 70 -4.29 -8.43 8.51
C THR A 70 -3.24 -9.21 7.72
N VAL A 71 -1.98 -8.78 7.87
CA VAL A 71 -0.80 -9.47 7.34
C VAL A 71 0.04 -9.99 8.51
N LYS A 72 0.49 -11.24 8.39
CA LYS A 72 1.36 -11.93 9.36
C LYS A 72 2.62 -12.45 8.67
N LEU A 73 3.75 -12.38 9.36
CA LEU A 73 5.00 -13.03 8.98
C LEU A 73 4.98 -14.49 9.40
N ALA A 74 5.87 -15.31 8.83
CA ALA A 74 5.84 -16.74 9.05
C ALA A 74 6.00 -17.16 10.52
N HIS A 75 6.82 -16.45 11.29
CA HIS A 75 7.03 -16.76 12.72
C HIS A 75 5.77 -16.52 13.59
N GLU A 76 4.82 -15.71 13.13
CA GLU A 76 3.57 -15.39 13.85
C GLU A 76 2.48 -16.45 13.64
N MET A 77 2.69 -17.37 12.70
CA MET A 77 1.70 -18.40 12.35
C MET A 77 1.83 -19.68 13.17
N HIS A 78 2.85 -19.81 14.02
CA HIS A 78 3.10 -20.99 14.86
C HIS A 78 3.08 -22.31 14.06
N LEU A 79 3.66 -22.29 12.85
CA LEU A 79 3.69 -23.42 11.93
C LEU A 79 4.46 -24.60 12.56
N THR A 80 3.99 -25.82 12.28
CA THR A 80 4.84 -26.99 12.54
C THR A 80 6.01 -27.02 11.56
N PHE A 81 7.04 -27.81 11.88
CA PHE A 81 8.17 -27.99 10.98
C PHE A 81 7.72 -28.55 9.62
N GLU A 82 6.81 -29.54 9.60
CA GLU A 82 6.30 -30.10 8.35
C GLU A 82 5.48 -29.08 7.55
N GLU A 83 4.64 -28.28 8.20
CA GLU A 83 3.88 -27.20 7.54
C GLU A 83 4.83 -26.16 6.91
N PHE A 84 5.89 -25.80 7.62
CA PHE A 84 6.89 -24.85 7.13
C PHE A 84 7.64 -25.39 5.92
N GLU A 85 8.14 -26.63 5.95
CA GLU A 85 8.82 -27.25 4.81
C GLU A 85 7.91 -27.34 3.58
N MET A 86 6.65 -27.76 3.76
CA MET A 86 5.68 -27.82 2.67
C MET A 86 5.45 -26.45 2.03
N LEU A 87 5.29 -25.39 2.83
CA LEU A 87 5.11 -24.04 2.31
C LEU A 87 6.37 -23.53 1.59
N GLN A 88 7.57 -23.90 2.06
CA GLN A 88 8.81 -23.55 1.36
C GLN A 88 8.89 -24.18 -0.03
N GLU A 89 8.49 -25.44 -0.17
CA GLU A 89 8.44 -26.12 -1.46
C GLU A 89 7.39 -25.53 -2.40
N MET A 90 6.24 -25.11 -1.88
CA MET A 90 5.10 -24.65 -2.67
C MET A 90 5.18 -23.17 -3.07
N VAL A 91 5.71 -22.31 -2.21
CA VAL A 91 5.67 -20.84 -2.36
C VAL A 91 7.06 -20.26 -2.60
N GLY A 92 8.09 -20.82 -1.96
CA GLY A 92 9.45 -20.30 -2.00
C GLY A 92 10.09 -20.22 -0.62
N PRO A 93 11.39 -19.88 -0.54
CA PRO A 93 12.17 -20.00 0.69
C PRO A 93 11.68 -19.11 1.83
N GLU A 94 11.08 -17.96 1.48
CA GLU A 94 10.52 -16.99 2.41
C GLU A 94 9.11 -16.60 1.95
N PHE A 95 8.20 -16.47 2.90
CA PHE A 95 6.80 -16.18 2.64
C PHE A 95 6.13 -15.47 3.82
N TYR A 96 4.96 -14.90 3.55
CA TYR A 96 4.11 -14.24 4.53
C TYR A 96 2.63 -14.52 4.23
N PHE A 97 1.77 -14.14 5.16
CA PHE A 97 0.38 -14.55 5.21
C PHE A 97 -0.53 -13.33 5.17
N SER A 98 -1.37 -13.24 4.14
CA SER A 98 -2.40 -12.20 4.02
C SER A 98 -3.77 -12.81 4.28
N ARG A 99 -4.50 -12.30 5.27
CA ARG A 99 -5.81 -12.86 5.63
C ARG A 99 -6.77 -12.75 4.45
N ALA A 100 -7.54 -13.80 4.21
CA ALA A 100 -8.53 -13.85 3.15
C ALA A 100 -9.61 -12.76 3.35
N ALA A 101 -9.64 -11.77 2.44
CA ALA A 101 -10.55 -10.64 2.53
C ALA A 101 -12.03 -11.02 2.56
N TYR A 102 -12.41 -12.13 1.93
CA TYR A 102 -13.79 -12.63 1.92
C TYR A 102 -14.27 -13.19 3.26
N GLN A 103 -13.37 -13.42 4.22
CA GLN A 103 -13.76 -13.85 5.57
C GLN A 103 -14.18 -12.70 6.47
N TYR A 104 -13.96 -11.45 6.08
CA TYR A 104 -14.42 -10.30 6.83
C TYR A 104 -15.94 -10.17 6.72
N THR A 105 -16.53 -9.58 7.75
CA THR A 105 -17.96 -9.25 7.79
C THR A 105 -18.14 -7.76 8.05
N PRO A 106 -19.29 -7.15 7.70
CA PRO A 106 -19.53 -5.73 7.93
C PRO A 106 -19.33 -5.27 9.39
N ASP A 107 -19.50 -6.17 10.37
CA ASP A 107 -19.31 -5.86 11.80
C ASP A 107 -17.86 -5.90 12.25
N THR A 108 -16.97 -6.51 11.47
CA THR A 108 -15.52 -6.55 11.72
C THR A 108 -14.75 -5.44 10.99
N LEU A 109 -15.42 -4.68 10.11
CA LEU A 109 -14.79 -3.65 9.30
C LEU A 109 -14.84 -2.27 10.00
N PRO A 110 -13.74 -1.48 9.97
CA PRO A 110 -13.74 -0.11 10.50
C PRO A 110 -14.79 0.80 9.87
N HIS A 111 -15.00 0.69 8.55
CA HIS A 111 -15.93 1.54 7.80
C HIS A 111 -17.01 0.72 7.10
N LYS A 112 -18.27 0.97 7.47
CA LYS A 112 -19.44 0.28 6.89
C LYS A 112 -20.03 0.99 5.66
N ASP A 113 -19.75 2.28 5.49
CA ASP A 113 -20.15 3.03 4.29
C ASP A 113 -19.07 2.85 3.20
N PRO A 114 -19.42 2.33 2.00
CA PRO A 114 -18.43 2.06 0.95
C PRO A 114 -17.67 3.30 0.47
N GLU A 115 -18.30 4.47 0.46
CA GLU A 115 -17.65 5.71 0.02
C GLU A 115 -16.65 6.21 1.08
N THR A 116 -17.01 6.12 2.37
CA THR A 116 -16.08 6.38 3.46
C THR A 116 -14.90 5.39 3.44
N ALA A 117 -15.17 4.09 3.30
CA ALA A 117 -14.12 3.07 3.24
C ALA A 117 -13.11 3.36 2.11
N MET A 118 -13.61 3.73 0.93
CA MET A 118 -12.78 4.12 -0.20
C MET A 118 -11.95 5.37 0.12
N GLY A 119 -12.55 6.43 0.67
CA GLY A 119 -11.81 7.67 0.95
C GLY A 119 -10.68 7.50 1.96
N TYR A 120 -10.90 6.71 3.02
CA TYR A 120 -9.83 6.36 3.97
C TYR A 120 -8.72 5.54 3.31
N GLN A 121 -9.08 4.59 2.46
CA GLN A 121 -8.09 3.83 1.69
C GLN A 121 -7.28 4.74 0.75
N ILE A 122 -7.91 5.71 0.08
CA ILE A 122 -7.17 6.65 -0.79
C ILE A 122 -6.11 7.41 0.00
N VAL A 123 -6.42 7.88 1.21
CA VAL A 123 -5.41 8.57 2.03
C VAL A 123 -4.31 7.60 2.46
N LEU A 124 -4.64 6.35 2.82
CA LEU A 124 -3.64 5.32 3.11
C LEU A 124 -2.73 5.05 1.89
N ASP A 125 -3.31 4.84 0.71
CA ASP A 125 -2.57 4.56 -0.53
C ASP A 125 -1.64 5.74 -0.88
N ILE A 126 -2.11 6.99 -0.71
CA ILE A 126 -1.26 8.16 -0.90
C ILE A 126 -0.16 8.20 0.14
N LEU A 127 -0.47 7.96 1.41
CA LEU A 127 0.49 7.98 2.51
C LEU A 127 1.64 6.98 2.27
N VAL A 128 1.30 5.75 1.89
CA VAL A 128 2.28 4.68 1.68
C VAL A 128 2.75 4.60 0.23
N ARG A 129 2.33 5.53 -0.64
CA ARG A 129 2.66 5.56 -2.08
C ARG A 129 2.33 4.24 -2.79
N ASN A 130 1.21 3.64 -2.42
CA ASN A 130 0.68 2.45 -3.09
C ASN A 130 0.12 2.84 -4.47
N TRP A 131 0.79 2.40 -5.53
CA TRP A 131 0.35 2.66 -6.91
C TRP A 131 -0.29 1.43 -7.56
N ASP A 132 -0.61 0.41 -6.76
CA ASP A 132 -1.11 -0.86 -7.28
C ASP A 132 -2.56 -0.79 -7.78
N ASP A 133 -2.98 -1.86 -8.46
CA ASP A 133 -4.23 -1.95 -9.21
C ASP A 133 -5.46 -1.99 -8.29
N GLY A 134 -6.02 -0.82 -8.02
CA GLY A 134 -7.17 -0.57 -7.15
C GLY A 134 -8.21 -1.69 -7.04
N ASP A 135 -8.92 -1.97 -8.14
CA ASP A 135 -10.01 -2.96 -8.17
C ASP A 135 -9.52 -4.41 -8.08
N ARG A 136 -8.28 -4.70 -8.46
CA ARG A 136 -7.71 -6.06 -8.37
C ARG A 136 -7.27 -6.41 -6.96
N ASN A 137 -7.01 -5.40 -6.14
CA ASN A 137 -6.48 -5.54 -4.80
C ASN A 137 -7.56 -5.46 -3.73
N MET A 138 -8.84 -5.42 -4.11
CA MET A 138 -9.97 -5.35 -3.19
C MET A 138 -10.95 -6.50 -3.37
N TYR A 139 -11.58 -6.90 -2.28
CA TYR A 139 -12.72 -7.81 -2.26
C TYR A 139 -13.95 -7.08 -1.71
N MET A 140 -15.12 -7.33 -2.30
CA MET A 140 -16.36 -6.67 -1.89
C MET A 140 -17.12 -7.54 -0.87
N VAL A 141 -17.16 -7.09 0.38
CA VAL A 141 -17.94 -7.71 1.46
C VAL A 141 -19.26 -6.95 1.60
N SER A 142 -20.36 -7.52 1.10
CA SER A 142 -21.68 -6.87 1.13
C SER A 142 -21.69 -5.45 0.53
N GLY A 143 -20.91 -5.23 -0.53
CA GLY A 143 -20.75 -3.92 -1.18
C GLY A 143 -19.73 -2.99 -0.52
N ILE A 144 -19.07 -3.42 0.55
CA ILE A 144 -18.02 -2.67 1.24
C ILE A 144 -16.65 -3.20 0.76
N PRO A 145 -15.75 -2.36 0.25
CA PRO A 145 -14.44 -2.82 -0.22
C PRO A 145 -13.49 -3.14 0.94
N VAL A 146 -12.70 -4.20 0.77
CA VAL A 146 -11.64 -4.66 1.68
C VAL A 146 -10.35 -4.92 0.89
N TRP A 147 -9.27 -4.19 1.19
CA TRP A 147 -8.00 -4.29 0.46
C TRP A 147 -7.08 -5.35 1.04
N PHE A 148 -6.45 -6.13 0.16
CA PHE A 148 -5.65 -7.29 0.54
C PHE A 148 -4.25 -7.38 -0.08
N ASP A 149 -3.89 -6.45 -0.96
CA ASP A 149 -2.62 -6.47 -1.66
C ASP A 149 -1.98 -5.08 -1.73
N PHE A 150 -0.76 -4.98 -1.19
CA PHE A 150 -0.02 -3.74 -0.97
C PHE A 150 1.44 -3.83 -1.40
N GLY A 151 1.80 -4.82 -2.22
CA GLY A 151 3.19 -5.08 -2.64
C GLY A 151 3.89 -3.88 -3.30
N ALA A 152 3.14 -2.95 -3.91
CA ALA A 152 3.68 -1.76 -4.54
C ALA A 152 3.86 -0.54 -3.61
N SER A 153 3.72 -0.73 -2.29
CA SER A 153 3.81 0.34 -1.29
C SER A 153 5.24 0.60 -0.81
N LEU A 154 5.44 1.78 -0.23
CA LEU A 154 6.67 2.24 0.43
C LEU A 154 7.91 2.15 -0.46
N ASP A 155 7.72 2.24 -1.78
CA ASP A 155 8.80 2.32 -2.73
C ASP A 155 9.62 3.61 -2.47
N PRO A 156 10.93 3.50 -2.15
CA PRO A 156 11.78 4.66 -1.90
C PRO A 156 11.82 5.63 -3.09
N ARG A 157 11.61 5.13 -4.31
CA ARG A 157 11.61 5.95 -5.53
C ARG A 157 10.39 6.86 -5.60
N CYS A 158 9.30 6.48 -4.95
CA CYS A 158 8.00 7.17 -4.95
C CYS A 158 7.80 8.06 -3.71
N GLN A 159 8.80 8.19 -2.81
CA GLN A 159 8.68 9.05 -1.63
C GLN A 159 8.24 10.47 -2.00
N ASN A 160 8.82 11.02 -3.07
CA ASN A 160 8.37 12.26 -3.67
C ASN A 160 7.01 12.07 -4.38
N VAL A 161 6.00 12.83 -3.97
CA VAL A 161 4.62 12.73 -4.50
C VAL A 161 4.52 12.92 -6.02
N TYR A 162 5.37 13.75 -6.63
CA TYR A 162 5.36 13.92 -8.08
C TYR A 162 5.88 12.68 -8.82
N ARG A 163 6.86 11.96 -8.24
CA ARG A 163 7.28 10.67 -8.79
C ARG A 163 6.18 9.61 -8.65
N PHE A 164 5.46 9.65 -7.54
CA PHE A 164 4.30 8.79 -7.34
C PHE A 164 3.19 9.07 -8.37
N LEU A 165 2.90 10.34 -8.68
CA LEU A 165 1.97 10.71 -9.76
C LEU A 165 2.39 10.14 -11.13
N LEU A 166 3.69 10.20 -11.46
CA LEU A 166 4.20 9.59 -12.69
C LEU A 166 4.00 8.06 -12.69
N LYS A 167 4.15 7.39 -11.54
CA LYS A 167 3.87 5.95 -11.45
C LYS A 167 2.39 5.61 -11.59
N LEU A 168 1.50 6.42 -11.03
CA LEU A 168 0.06 6.27 -11.25
C LEU A 168 -0.29 6.44 -12.74
N GLN A 169 0.34 7.39 -13.42
CA GLN A 169 0.17 7.57 -14.87
C GLN A 169 0.71 6.38 -15.68
N ASP A 170 1.94 5.93 -15.40
CA ASP A 170 2.56 4.77 -16.07
C ASP A 170 1.67 3.52 -15.92
N ALA A 171 1.08 3.32 -14.73
CA ALA A 171 0.13 2.24 -14.48
C ALA A 171 -1.15 2.41 -15.31
N ALA A 172 -1.77 3.60 -15.29
CA ALA A 172 -2.97 3.87 -16.06
C ALA A 172 -2.77 3.64 -17.58
N GLU A 173 -1.62 4.09 -18.13
CA GLU A 173 -1.25 3.87 -19.53
C GLU A 173 -1.06 2.38 -19.87
N ALA A 174 -0.66 1.55 -18.89
CA ALA A 174 -0.60 0.10 -19.01
C ALA A 174 -1.95 -0.61 -18.78
N GLY A 175 -3.06 0.14 -18.69
CA GLY A 175 -4.41 -0.40 -18.45
C GLY A 175 -4.68 -0.79 -16.99
N ARG A 176 -3.85 -0.29 -16.07
CA ARG A 176 -3.82 -0.59 -14.65
C ARG A 176 -4.24 0.64 -13.85
N VAL A 177 -5.55 0.89 -13.80
CA VAL A 177 -6.13 2.11 -13.24
C VAL A 177 -6.22 2.00 -11.71
N SER A 178 -5.61 2.93 -10.99
CA SER A 178 -5.62 2.98 -9.52
C SER A 178 -6.98 3.46 -8.97
N SER A 179 -7.30 3.04 -7.73
CA SER A 179 -8.46 3.56 -7.00
C SER A 179 -8.37 5.07 -6.77
N ILE A 180 -7.14 5.61 -6.63
CA ILE A 180 -6.88 7.05 -6.48
C ILE A 180 -7.44 7.81 -7.68
N GLU A 181 -7.10 7.38 -8.89
CA GLU A 181 -7.57 8.01 -10.12
C GLU A 181 -9.11 7.96 -10.22
N LEU A 182 -9.71 6.79 -9.97
CA LEU A 182 -11.17 6.63 -10.00
C LEU A 182 -11.88 7.50 -8.95
N TYR A 183 -11.26 7.67 -7.77
CA TYR A 183 -11.81 8.47 -6.69
C TYR A 183 -11.87 9.95 -7.07
N PHE A 184 -10.78 10.51 -7.60
CA PHE A 184 -10.74 11.91 -8.03
C PHE A 184 -11.48 12.16 -9.35
N LYS A 185 -11.57 11.16 -10.24
CA LYS A 185 -12.45 11.22 -11.43
C LYS A 185 -13.93 11.34 -11.09
N ASN A 186 -14.37 11.01 -9.89
CA ASN A 186 -15.77 11.18 -9.45
C ASN A 186 -15.87 12.06 -8.19
N TYR A 187 -14.97 13.04 -8.07
CA TYR A 187 -14.90 13.93 -6.91
C TYR A 187 -16.21 14.69 -6.65
N SER A 188 -16.55 14.83 -5.36
CA SER A 188 -17.77 15.49 -4.88
C SER A 188 -17.50 16.15 -3.52
N ARG A 189 -18.41 17.04 -3.08
CA ARG A 189 -18.32 17.66 -1.74
C ARG A 189 -18.40 16.64 -0.60
N ARG A 190 -19.07 15.50 -0.81
CA ARG A 190 -19.09 14.41 0.18
C ARG A 190 -17.71 13.76 0.27
N ARG A 191 -17.07 13.48 -0.86
CA ARG A 191 -15.71 12.92 -0.92
C ARG A 191 -14.65 13.83 -0.35
N GLU A 192 -14.81 15.13 -0.52
CA GLU A 192 -13.96 16.15 0.12
C GLU A 192 -13.99 16.01 1.65
N LYS A 193 -15.19 16.02 2.25
CA LYS A 193 -15.35 15.83 3.70
C LYS A 193 -14.80 14.50 4.21
N ILE A 194 -14.95 13.43 3.42
CA ILE A 194 -14.40 12.12 3.76
C ILE A 194 -12.86 12.17 3.75
N LEU A 195 -12.25 12.81 2.76
CA LEU A 195 -10.79 12.97 2.71
C LEU A 195 -10.28 13.82 3.87
N GLU A 196 -10.93 14.94 4.18
CA GLU A 196 -10.57 15.78 5.34
C GLU A 196 -10.55 14.96 6.64
N ALA A 197 -11.61 14.20 6.90
CA ALA A 197 -11.69 13.34 8.08
C ALA A 197 -10.64 12.21 8.08
N ALA A 198 -10.34 11.63 6.91
CA ALA A 198 -9.31 10.61 6.77
C ALA A 198 -7.91 11.19 7.01
N ILE A 199 -7.60 12.37 6.45
CA ILE A 199 -6.34 13.08 6.67
C ILE A 199 -6.11 13.32 8.16
N GLU A 200 -7.09 13.87 8.88
CA GLU A 200 -7.00 14.12 10.33
C GLU A 200 -6.67 12.83 11.11
N VAL A 201 -7.26 11.70 10.73
CA VAL A 201 -6.97 10.40 11.36
C VAL A 201 -5.53 9.96 11.11
N PHE A 202 -5.00 10.12 9.89
CA PHE A 202 -3.62 9.72 9.57
C PHE A 202 -2.57 10.69 10.14
N GLU A 203 -2.87 11.99 10.18
CA GLU A 203 -2.02 12.99 10.84
C GLU A 203 -1.90 12.77 12.35
N SER A 204 -2.91 12.15 12.97
CA SER A 204 -2.88 11.80 14.39
C SER A 204 -1.95 10.63 14.75
N ILE A 205 -1.42 9.90 13.75
CA ILE A 205 -0.49 8.78 13.98
C ILE A 205 0.81 9.33 14.59
N THR A 206 1.13 8.81 15.76
CA THR A 206 2.28 9.31 16.54
C THR A 206 3.60 8.68 16.09
N GLN A 207 4.72 9.37 16.34
CA GLN A 207 6.05 8.79 16.09
C GLN A 207 6.29 7.49 16.86
N SER A 208 5.77 7.37 18.08
CA SER A 208 5.84 6.13 18.86
C SER A 208 5.09 4.99 18.20
N GLU A 209 3.90 5.26 17.65
CA GLU A 209 3.12 4.26 16.92
C GLU A 209 3.88 3.79 15.67
N ILE A 210 4.42 4.71 14.88
CA ILE A 210 5.23 4.38 13.69
C ILE A 210 6.41 3.48 14.07
N ARG A 211 7.15 3.85 15.13
CA ARG A 211 8.28 3.04 15.63
C ARG A 211 7.85 1.63 16.02
N THR A 212 6.73 1.49 16.72
CA THR A 212 6.19 0.17 17.07
C THR A 212 5.82 -0.62 15.81
N ILE A 213 5.15 -0.01 14.84
CA ILE A 213 4.74 -0.67 13.59
C ILE A 213 5.95 -1.21 12.82
N VAL A 214 6.98 -0.41 12.61
CA VAL A 214 8.17 -0.85 11.85
C VAL A 214 8.99 -1.88 12.61
N GLN A 215 9.02 -1.82 13.95
CA GLN A 215 9.71 -2.81 14.79
C GLN A 215 9.03 -4.17 14.71
N VAL A 216 7.70 -4.21 14.84
CA VAL A 216 6.91 -5.45 14.75
C VAL A 216 6.95 -6.09 13.36
N SER A 217 7.31 -5.30 12.34
CA SER A 217 7.47 -5.79 10.98
C SER A 217 8.84 -6.44 10.72
N GLU A 218 9.74 -6.42 11.72
CA GLU A 218 11.05 -7.09 11.74
C GLU A 218 11.93 -6.85 10.50
N ASP A 219 11.82 -5.65 9.94
CA ASP A 219 12.53 -5.24 8.76
C ASP A 219 13.96 -4.75 9.08
N GLU A 220 14.96 -5.18 8.30
CA GLU A 220 16.35 -4.70 8.47
C GLU A 220 16.50 -3.20 8.18
N PHE A 221 15.61 -2.61 7.38
CA PHE A 221 15.51 -1.19 7.06
C PHE A 221 14.40 -0.47 7.85
N SER A 222 13.93 -1.04 8.97
CA SER A 222 12.87 -0.46 9.82
C SER A 222 13.09 1.02 10.17
N GLY A 223 14.33 1.44 10.44
CA GLY A 223 14.67 2.84 10.69
C GLY A 223 14.40 3.75 9.49
N PHE A 224 14.77 3.31 8.28
CA PHE A 224 14.48 4.04 7.04
C PHE A 224 12.97 4.17 6.81
N PHE A 225 12.20 3.09 7.01
CA PHE A 225 10.75 3.13 6.83
C PHE A 225 10.04 3.96 7.90
N ALA A 226 10.56 4.02 9.12
CA ALA A 226 10.04 4.95 10.13
C ALA A 226 10.18 6.40 9.66
N ASP A 227 11.38 6.80 9.20
CA ASP A 227 11.62 8.15 8.71
C ASP A 227 10.80 8.46 7.45
N TYR A 228 10.66 7.49 6.54
CA TYR A 228 9.79 7.60 5.38
C TYR A 228 8.35 7.94 5.78
N LEU A 229 7.78 7.18 6.72
CA LEU A 229 6.40 7.34 7.17
C LEU A 229 6.20 8.64 7.95
N VAL A 230 7.12 8.99 8.85
CA VAL A 230 7.06 10.25 9.60
C VAL A 230 7.01 11.44 8.64
N ASN A 231 7.88 11.45 7.63
CA ASN A 231 7.89 12.50 6.62
C ASN A 231 6.57 12.55 5.84
N ASN A 232 6.08 11.41 5.35
CA ASN A 232 4.84 11.36 4.57
C ASN A 232 3.60 11.75 5.40
N ILE A 233 3.52 11.35 6.68
CA ILE A 233 2.44 11.76 7.58
C ILE A 233 2.45 13.28 7.78
N SER A 234 3.63 13.88 7.96
CA SER A 234 3.76 15.32 8.20
C SER A 234 3.32 16.21 7.03
N GLN A 235 3.23 15.63 5.82
CA GLN A 235 2.88 16.34 4.58
C GLN A 235 1.63 15.75 3.90
N ILE A 236 0.91 14.83 4.54
CA ILE A 236 -0.15 14.06 3.87
C ILE A 236 -1.27 14.96 3.33
N SER A 237 -1.64 16.03 4.04
CA SER A 237 -2.60 17.02 3.53
C SER A 237 -2.13 17.66 2.23
N GLU A 238 -0.85 18.07 2.15
CA GLU A 238 -0.27 18.67 0.94
C GLU A 238 -0.20 17.65 -0.21
N ASP A 239 0.20 16.42 0.08
CA ASP A 239 0.27 15.34 -0.91
C ASP A 239 -1.11 15.03 -1.52
N VAL A 240 -2.15 14.95 -0.69
CA VAL A 240 -3.53 14.74 -1.15
C VAL A 240 -3.98 15.90 -2.04
N ASP A 241 -3.63 17.14 -1.70
CA ASP A 241 -3.95 18.32 -2.49
C ASP A 241 -3.24 18.33 -3.85
N ILE A 242 -1.95 17.97 -3.89
CA ILE A 242 -1.18 17.85 -5.13
C ILE A 242 -1.82 16.81 -6.05
N ILE A 243 -2.17 15.64 -5.51
CA ILE A 243 -2.80 14.56 -6.27
C ILE A 243 -4.19 14.96 -6.77
N ARG A 244 -5.00 15.58 -5.90
CA ARG A 244 -6.31 16.12 -6.24
C ARG A 244 -6.21 17.12 -7.40
N GLY A 245 -5.26 18.06 -7.32
CA GLY A 245 -5.02 19.06 -8.36
C GLY A 245 -4.63 18.42 -9.70
N ALA A 246 -3.78 17.40 -9.69
CA ALA A 246 -3.36 16.67 -10.88
C ALA A 246 -4.55 16.02 -11.60
N PHE A 247 -5.44 15.31 -10.89
CA PHE A 247 -6.58 14.64 -11.52
C PHE A 247 -7.77 15.55 -11.85
N LEU A 248 -8.03 16.60 -11.07
CA LEU A 248 -9.13 17.52 -11.36
C LEU A 248 -8.83 18.47 -12.52
N SER A 249 -7.56 18.91 -12.68
CA SER A 249 -7.16 19.74 -13.82
C SER A 249 -7.30 19.02 -15.17
N GLN A 250 -7.16 17.69 -15.18
CA GLN A 250 -7.44 16.86 -16.37
C GLN A 250 -8.91 16.90 -16.81
N LYS A 251 -9.89 17.04 -15.90
CA LYS A 251 -11.31 17.12 -16.29
C LYS A 251 -11.66 18.40 -17.04
N THR A 252 -10.99 19.50 -16.71
CA THR A 252 -11.19 20.79 -17.40
C THR A 252 -10.52 20.86 -18.77
N ALA A 253 -9.66 19.89 -19.10
CA ALA A 253 -8.92 19.78 -20.34
C ALA A 253 -9.71 19.25 -21.55
N ASP A 254 -10.98 18.86 -21.37
CA ASP A 254 -11.85 18.27 -22.41
C ASP A 254 -12.27 19.24 -23.55
N LYS A 255 -11.48 20.30 -23.81
CA LYS A 255 -11.48 21.06 -25.07
C LYS A 255 -10.22 20.89 -25.92
N GLY A 256 -9.38 19.91 -25.62
CA GLY A 256 -8.31 19.48 -26.51
C GLY A 256 -7.19 18.84 -25.72
N ARG A 257 -6.88 17.58 -26.04
CA ARG A 257 -5.76 16.77 -25.52
C ARG A 257 -4.72 17.60 -24.75
N ILE A 258 -4.87 17.64 -23.43
CA ILE A 258 -3.80 18.14 -22.57
C ILE A 258 -2.98 16.90 -22.20
N PHE A 259 -1.90 16.71 -22.97
CA PHE A 259 -0.71 16.08 -22.42
C PHE A 259 -0.44 16.75 -21.08
N TYR A 260 -0.08 15.99 -20.04
CA TYR A 260 0.82 16.56 -19.06
C TYR A 260 1.92 17.19 -19.89
N GLU A 261 2.02 18.53 -19.96
CA GLU A 261 3.26 19.10 -20.42
C GLU A 261 4.25 18.48 -19.45
N PRO A 262 5.14 17.59 -19.95
CA PRO A 262 6.13 17.02 -19.07
C PRO A 262 6.79 18.27 -18.51
N ILE A 263 6.86 18.40 -17.19
CA ILE A 263 7.98 19.13 -16.65
C ILE A 263 9.16 18.45 -17.35
N LEU A 264 9.73 19.14 -18.36
CA LEU A 264 10.75 18.59 -19.24
C LEU A 264 11.67 17.80 -18.31
N LYS A 265 12.01 16.55 -18.62
CA LYS A 265 12.87 15.73 -17.73
C LYS A 265 14.03 16.55 -17.17
N GLN A 266 14.54 17.51 -17.95
CA GLN A 266 15.56 18.50 -17.60
C GLN A 266 15.19 19.53 -16.49
N THR A 267 13.93 19.97 -16.39
CA THR A 267 13.45 20.91 -15.35
C THR A 267 13.16 20.21 -14.02
N PHE A 268 12.70 18.95 -14.05
CA PHE A 268 12.43 18.16 -12.83
C PHE A 268 13.72 17.84 -12.06
N TRP A 269 14.83 17.59 -12.78
CA TRP A 269 16.16 17.45 -12.16
C TRP A 269 16.69 18.73 -11.51
N ARG A 270 16.12 19.90 -11.79
CA ARG A 270 16.54 21.18 -11.18
C ARG A 270 15.82 21.53 -9.88
N GLN A 271 14.65 20.94 -9.63
CA GLN A 271 13.90 21.13 -8.37
C GLN A 271 14.28 20.11 -7.30
N ILE A 272 15.07 19.09 -7.66
CA ILE A 272 15.80 18.25 -6.71
C ILE A 272 17.16 18.93 -6.45
N LYS A 273 17.17 19.93 -5.58
CA LYS A 273 18.38 20.45 -4.95
C LYS A 273 18.27 20.34 -3.45
#